data_AF-A0A665TML8-F1
#
_entry.id   AF-A0A665TML8-F1
#
_cell.length_a   1.000
_cell.length_b   1.000
_cell.length_c   1.000
_cell.angle_alpha   90.00
_cell.angle_beta   90.00
_cell.angle_gamma   90.00
#
_symmetry.space_group_name_H-M   'P 1'
#
loop_
_entity.id
_entity.type
_entity.pdbx_description
1 polymer ?
#
loop_
_entity_poly.entity_id
_entity_poly.type
_entity_poly.pdbx_seq_one_letter_code
_entity_poly.pdbx_strand_id
1 'polypeptide(L)'
;MGIPPSLRARVWNCLLSTDSLRESNDFNYQKCLSEVRGPLVDLGVSEYGILSAIATLSDTQNDLDLNHQQPSGCTDSCYSLDDITLFRQIALDLQRSFPTHRSLMGESPEAIEGQAKLFRVLIAYAKYNPQVGYSQGMSYIAAVLLMQLGEEEAFWALAALLDKPKYLAELFDLSLTKVQHQVKVFDQFLKHRKPELSQHMESVGVLSVHFVMPWFLTLFTSLPCWDSVLAVWDLIFLHGIYTHTQTHNVQESRGNAVT
;
A
#
# COMPACT_ATOMS: atom_id res chain seq x y z
N MET A 1 14.97 20.37 -3.79
CA MET A 1 15.91 19.29 -4.19
C MET A 1 15.11 18.00 -4.20
N GLY A 2 14.97 17.39 -5.37
CA GLY A 2 14.21 16.17 -5.60
C GLY A 2 14.54 15.66 -7.00
N ILE A 3 14.21 14.40 -7.30
CA ILE A 3 14.51 13.81 -8.61
C ILE A 3 13.66 14.56 -9.67
N PRO A 4 14.22 14.96 -10.83
CA PRO A 4 13.41 15.57 -11.88
C PRO A 4 12.27 14.63 -12.33
N PRO A 5 11.05 15.13 -12.59
CA PRO A 5 9.91 14.28 -12.96
C PRO A 5 10.18 13.33 -14.13
N SER A 6 10.93 13.79 -15.14
CA SER A 6 11.30 12.98 -16.31
C SER A 6 12.24 11.82 -16.01
N LEU A 7 12.94 11.85 -14.88
CA LEU A 7 13.90 10.81 -14.47
C LEU A 7 13.37 9.93 -13.34
N ARG A 8 12.30 10.34 -12.66
CA ARG A 8 11.82 9.70 -11.43
C ARG A 8 11.51 8.23 -11.63
N ALA A 9 10.73 7.89 -12.65
CA ALA A 9 10.37 6.50 -12.98
C ALA A 9 11.60 5.59 -13.05
N ARG A 10 12.61 6.02 -13.83
CA ARG A 10 13.84 5.27 -14.03
C ARG A 10 14.65 5.14 -12.74
N VAL A 11 14.80 6.24 -12.00
CA VAL A 11 15.57 6.22 -10.75
C VAL A 11 14.90 5.36 -9.69
N TRP A 12 13.57 5.43 -9.56
CA TRP A 12 12.80 4.61 -8.63
C TRP A 12 12.94 3.11 -8.94
N ASN A 13 12.79 2.71 -10.20
CA ASN A 13 13.00 1.31 -10.61
C ASN A 13 14.42 0.82 -10.28
N CYS A 14 15.45 1.64 -10.53
CA CYS A 14 16.83 1.29 -10.18
C CYS A 14 17.03 1.15 -8.67
N LEU A 15 16.54 2.10 -7.86
CA LEU A 15 16.71 2.11 -6.39
C LEU A 15 15.97 0.95 -5.71
N LEU A 16 14.81 0.58 -6.25
CA LEU A 16 14.04 -0.58 -5.77
C LEU A 16 14.57 -1.91 -6.31
N SER A 17 15.41 -1.88 -7.35
CA SER A 17 15.91 -3.06 -8.07
C SER A 17 14.75 -3.96 -8.53
N THR A 18 13.74 -3.34 -9.14
CA THR A 18 12.51 -4.03 -9.60
C THR A 18 12.80 -5.07 -10.68
N ASP A 19 13.76 -4.81 -11.56
CA ASP A 19 14.14 -5.74 -12.63
C ASP A 19 14.70 -7.05 -12.04
N SER A 20 15.59 -6.97 -11.06
CA SER A 20 16.13 -8.15 -10.37
C SER A 20 15.04 -8.92 -9.63
N LEU A 21 14.07 -8.23 -9.02
CA LEU A 21 12.93 -8.86 -8.36
C LEU A 21 12.07 -9.63 -9.37
N ARG A 22 11.73 -8.99 -10.50
CA ARG A 22 10.95 -9.60 -11.58
C ARG A 22 11.66 -10.82 -12.18
N GLU A 23 12.97 -10.74 -12.41
CA GLU A 23 13.75 -11.85 -12.96
C GLU A 23 13.89 -13.02 -11.98
N SER A 24 13.88 -12.74 -10.67
CA SER A 24 14.00 -13.75 -9.62
C SER A 24 12.68 -14.43 -9.24
N ASN A 25 11.55 -14.00 -9.81
CA ASN A 25 10.22 -14.46 -9.42
C ASN A 25 9.45 -15.02 -10.62
N ASP A 26 8.76 -16.15 -10.42
CA ASP A 26 7.97 -16.80 -11.48
C ASP A 26 6.58 -16.15 -11.70
N PHE A 27 6.21 -15.15 -10.88
CA PHE A 27 4.94 -14.48 -10.98
C PHE A 27 4.83 -13.64 -12.26
N ASN A 28 3.77 -13.90 -13.05
CA ASN A 28 3.48 -13.16 -14.26
C ASN A 28 2.25 -12.28 -14.07
N TYR A 29 2.45 -10.96 -14.12
CA TYR A 29 1.40 -9.97 -13.90
C TYR A 29 0.24 -10.11 -14.88
N GLN A 30 0.53 -10.21 -16.18
CA GLN A 30 -0.51 -10.33 -17.22
C GLN A 30 -1.33 -11.62 -17.10
N LYS A 31 -0.67 -12.73 -16.75
CA LYS A 31 -1.34 -14.01 -16.50
C LYS A 31 -2.28 -13.92 -15.29
N CYS A 32 -1.81 -13.33 -14.19
CA CYS A 32 -2.64 -13.12 -13.00
C CYS A 32 -3.90 -12.31 -13.33
N LEU A 33 -3.76 -11.21 -14.09
CA LEU A 33 -4.92 -10.42 -14.51
C LEU A 33 -5.89 -11.21 -15.39
N SER A 34 -5.40 -12.07 -16.28
CA SER A 34 -6.26 -12.93 -17.09
C SER A 34 -7.06 -13.93 -16.26
N GLU A 35 -6.48 -14.45 -15.18
CA GLU A 35 -7.13 -15.37 -14.25
C GLU A 35 -8.17 -14.67 -13.36
N VAL A 36 -7.92 -13.41 -12.98
CA VAL A 36 -8.83 -12.60 -12.16
C VAL A 36 -10.05 -12.09 -12.95
N ARG A 37 -9.91 -11.85 -14.25
CA ARG A 37 -10.99 -11.30 -15.09
C ARG A 37 -12.20 -12.22 -15.21
N GLY A 38 -12.01 -13.54 -15.20
CA GLY A 38 -13.13 -14.50 -15.20
C GLY A 38 -14.08 -14.28 -14.00
N PRO A 39 -13.57 -14.39 -12.77
CA PRO A 39 -14.34 -14.08 -11.55
C PRO A 39 -15.01 -12.70 -11.55
N LEU A 40 -14.33 -11.66 -12.03
CA LEU A 40 -14.93 -10.32 -12.11
C LEU A 40 -16.14 -10.28 -13.07
N VAL A 41 -16.03 -10.93 -14.23
CA VAL A 41 -17.12 -11.02 -15.22
C VAL A 41 -18.30 -11.81 -14.65
N ASP A 42 -18.04 -12.93 -13.98
CA ASP A 42 -19.08 -13.75 -13.35
C ASP A 42 -19.84 -12.98 -12.26
N LEU A 43 -19.14 -12.09 -11.54
CA LEU A 43 -19.73 -11.19 -10.54
C LEU A 43 -20.42 -9.97 -11.15
N GLY A 44 -20.37 -9.77 -12.47
CA GLY A 44 -20.87 -8.55 -13.12
C GLY A 44 -20.07 -7.29 -12.77
N VAL A 45 -18.85 -7.45 -12.27
CA VAL A 45 -17.98 -6.36 -11.83
C VAL A 45 -17.04 -5.96 -12.97
N SER A 46 -17.04 -4.66 -13.30
CA SER A 46 -16.09 -4.08 -14.25
C SER A 46 -14.96 -3.35 -13.51
N GLU A 47 -13.72 -3.58 -13.96
CA GLU A 47 -12.53 -2.82 -13.51
C GLU A 47 -12.69 -1.31 -13.76
N TYR A 48 -13.53 -0.91 -14.71
CA TYR A 48 -13.78 0.48 -15.12
C TYR A 48 -14.99 1.11 -14.39
N GLY A 49 -15.68 0.35 -13.54
CA GLY A 49 -16.91 0.75 -12.87
C GLY A 49 -16.83 0.52 -11.36
N ILE A 50 -15.84 1.11 -10.68
CA ILE A 50 -15.57 0.82 -9.27
C ILE A 50 -16.77 1.14 -8.37
N LEU A 51 -17.48 2.25 -8.62
CA LEU A 51 -18.68 2.61 -7.84
C LEU A 51 -19.81 1.57 -7.99
N SER A 52 -20.05 1.09 -9.22
CA SER A 52 -20.99 -0.01 -9.46
C SER A 52 -20.51 -1.34 -8.87
N ALA A 53 -19.18 -1.55 -8.82
CA ALA A 53 -18.58 -2.73 -8.23
C ALA A 53 -18.87 -2.82 -6.72
N ILE A 54 -18.79 -1.70 -5.98
CA ILE A 54 -19.03 -1.68 -4.53
C ILE A 54 -20.44 -2.18 -4.19
N ALA A 55 -21.46 -1.69 -4.91
CA ALA A 55 -22.85 -2.11 -4.69
C ALA A 55 -23.02 -3.61 -4.97
N THR A 56 -22.59 -4.05 -6.16
CA THR A 56 -22.69 -5.44 -6.61
C THR A 56 -21.97 -6.42 -5.66
N LEU A 57 -20.75 -6.07 -5.23
CA LEU A 57 -19.97 -6.88 -4.30
C LEU A 57 -20.57 -6.90 -2.89
N SER A 58 -21.18 -5.79 -2.44
CA SER A 58 -21.85 -5.75 -1.14
C SER A 58 -23.11 -6.60 -1.12
N ASP A 59 -23.91 -6.54 -2.19
CA ASP A 59 -25.12 -7.34 -2.33
C ASP A 59 -24.77 -8.84 -2.41
N THR A 60 -23.77 -9.21 -3.23
CA THR A 60 -23.30 -10.59 -3.35
C THR A 60 -22.75 -11.14 -2.03
N GLN A 61 -21.99 -10.33 -1.28
CA GLN A 61 -21.49 -10.74 0.03
C GLN A 61 -22.63 -10.98 1.02
N ASN A 62 -23.62 -10.09 1.07
CA ASN A 62 -24.80 -10.25 1.94
C ASN A 62 -25.61 -11.51 1.57
N ASP A 63 -25.80 -11.79 0.28
CA ASP A 63 -26.53 -12.98 -0.18
C ASP A 63 -25.81 -14.28 0.21
N LEU A 64 -24.48 -14.32 0.16
CA LEU A 64 -23.69 -15.47 0.58
C LEU A 64 -23.71 -15.67 2.10
N ASP A 65 -23.64 -14.58 2.88
CA ASP A 65 -23.73 -14.62 4.34
C ASP A 65 -25.11 -15.13 4.80
N LEU A 66 -26.17 -14.77 4.08
CA LEU A 66 -27.54 -15.27 4.32
C LEU A 66 -27.69 -16.75 3.94
N ASN A 67 -27.09 -17.17 2.83
CA ASN A 67 -27.17 -18.56 2.35
C ASN A 67 -26.30 -19.54 3.16
N HIS A 68 -25.24 -19.08 3.84
CA HIS A 68 -24.45 -19.92 4.75
C HIS A 68 -25.23 -20.45 5.97
N GLN A 69 -26.44 -19.95 6.24
CA GLN A 69 -27.33 -20.45 7.29
C GLN A 69 -28.29 -21.57 6.82
N GLN A 70 -28.26 -21.99 5.55
CA GLN A 70 -29.03 -23.13 5.03
C GLN A 70 -28.11 -24.15 4.32
N PRO A 71 -28.18 -25.45 4.63
CA PRO A 71 -27.40 -26.45 3.94
C PRO A 71 -28.15 -26.89 2.67
N SER A 72 -27.64 -26.52 1.49
CA SER A 72 -27.44 -27.40 0.32
C SER A 72 -27.55 -26.69 -1.03
N GLY A 73 -26.68 -27.09 -1.96
CA GLY A 73 -27.04 -27.24 -3.37
C GLY A 73 -26.42 -26.24 -4.34
N CYS A 74 -25.34 -26.66 -5.02
CA CYS A 74 -24.81 -26.12 -6.27
C CYS A 74 -24.54 -24.61 -6.32
N THR A 75 -23.29 -24.22 -6.08
CA THR A 75 -22.74 -23.03 -6.72
C THR A 75 -21.49 -23.45 -7.48
N ASP A 76 -21.64 -23.67 -8.80
CA ASP A 76 -20.54 -23.64 -9.77
C ASP A 76 -19.98 -22.21 -9.88
N SER A 77 -19.70 -21.55 -8.75
CA SER A 77 -19.17 -20.19 -8.72
C SER A 77 -17.64 -20.27 -8.80
N CYS A 78 -17.05 -19.68 -9.85
CA CYS A 78 -15.61 -19.60 -10.05
C CYS A 78 -14.88 -18.66 -9.05
N TYR A 79 -15.57 -18.16 -8.03
CA TYR A 79 -15.08 -17.17 -7.08
C TYR A 79 -15.25 -17.64 -5.63
N SER A 80 -14.26 -17.31 -4.78
CA SER A 80 -14.32 -17.57 -3.34
C SER A 80 -14.89 -16.38 -2.57
N LEU A 81 -15.42 -16.61 -1.35
CA LEU A 81 -15.83 -15.54 -0.45
C LEU A 81 -14.66 -14.58 -0.12
N ASP A 82 -13.44 -15.11 -0.10
CA ASP A 82 -12.21 -14.34 0.11
C ASP A 82 -11.96 -13.37 -1.05
N ASP A 83 -12.23 -13.80 -2.30
CA ASP A 83 -12.10 -12.94 -3.48
C ASP A 83 -13.11 -11.79 -3.47
N ILE A 84 -14.36 -12.06 -3.12
CA ILE A 84 -15.40 -11.03 -3.01
C ILE A 84 -15.01 -10.00 -1.94
N THR A 85 -14.56 -10.48 -0.77
CA THR A 85 -14.15 -9.63 0.34
C THR A 85 -12.95 -8.76 -0.07
N LEU A 86 -11.96 -9.36 -0.73
CA LEU A 86 -10.79 -8.66 -1.26
C LEU A 86 -11.17 -7.56 -2.25
N PHE A 87 -11.95 -7.90 -3.29
CA PHE A 87 -12.36 -6.95 -4.33
C PHE A 87 -13.15 -5.79 -3.74
N ARG A 88 -14.04 -6.09 -2.79
CA ARG A 88 -14.85 -5.07 -2.11
C ARG A 88 -13.99 -4.13 -1.28
N GLN A 89 -13.04 -4.67 -0.52
CA GLN A 89 -12.16 -3.87 0.33
C GLN A 89 -11.25 -2.95 -0.51
N ILE A 90 -10.75 -3.43 -1.65
CA ILE A 90 -9.99 -2.62 -2.60
C ILE A 90 -10.90 -1.54 -3.20
N ALA A 91 -12.09 -1.88 -3.68
CA ALA A 91 -13.02 -0.91 -4.30
C ALA A 91 -13.41 0.22 -3.33
N LEU A 92 -13.69 -0.11 -2.07
CA LEU A 92 -13.97 0.87 -1.00
C LEU A 92 -12.78 1.81 -0.75
N ASP A 93 -11.56 1.28 -0.78
CA ASP A 93 -10.35 2.08 -0.62
C ASP A 93 -10.11 3.00 -1.80
N LEU A 94 -10.39 2.55 -3.01
CA LEU A 94 -10.22 3.36 -4.23
C LEU A 94 -11.17 4.56 -4.26
N GLN A 95 -12.36 4.43 -3.69
CA GLN A 95 -13.30 5.56 -3.55
C GLN A 95 -12.76 6.67 -2.64
N ARG A 96 -11.93 6.33 -1.64
CA ARG A 96 -11.40 7.27 -0.64
C ARG A 96 -9.95 7.72 -0.88
N SER A 97 -9.18 7.01 -1.69
CA SER A 97 -7.77 7.30 -1.97
C SER A 97 -7.58 8.40 -3.02
N PHE A 98 -6.85 9.46 -2.66
CA PHE A 98 -6.57 10.64 -3.49
C PHE A 98 -7.81 11.33 -4.09
N PRO A 99 -8.70 11.88 -3.26
CA PRO A 99 -9.98 12.41 -3.71
C PRO A 99 -9.90 13.67 -4.60
N THR A 100 -8.70 14.16 -4.88
CA THR A 100 -8.46 15.42 -5.61
C THR A 100 -7.48 15.28 -6.76
N HIS A 101 -6.89 14.09 -6.99
CA HIS A 101 -5.89 13.92 -8.04
C HIS A 101 -6.51 13.59 -9.39
N ARG A 102 -6.31 14.46 -10.40
CA ARG A 102 -6.95 14.35 -11.74
C ARG A 102 -6.76 13.00 -12.41
N SER A 103 -5.61 12.35 -12.26
CA SER A 103 -5.31 11.09 -12.95
C SER A 103 -5.92 9.85 -12.29
N LEU A 104 -6.48 9.97 -11.08
CA LEU A 104 -7.02 8.84 -10.31
C LEU A 104 -8.44 9.09 -9.81
N MET A 105 -8.95 10.32 -9.87
CA MET A 105 -10.31 10.62 -9.42
C MET A 105 -11.06 11.56 -10.36
N GLY A 106 -12.35 11.29 -10.51
CA GLY A 106 -13.26 11.93 -11.46
C GLY A 106 -13.86 10.95 -12.47
N GLU A 107 -14.72 11.47 -13.34
CA GLU A 107 -15.38 10.70 -14.40
C GLU A 107 -14.69 10.86 -15.76
N SER A 108 -13.53 11.53 -15.80
CA SER A 108 -12.73 11.64 -17.01
C SER A 108 -12.19 10.27 -17.42
N PRO A 109 -12.05 9.97 -18.73
CA PRO A 109 -11.50 8.71 -19.21
C PRO A 109 -10.14 8.35 -18.58
N GLU A 110 -9.30 9.35 -18.34
CA GLU A 110 -7.98 9.17 -17.71
C GLU A 110 -8.09 8.72 -16.25
N ALA A 111 -9.08 9.25 -15.51
CA ALA A 111 -9.32 8.88 -14.12
C ALA A 111 -9.94 7.48 -14.01
N ILE A 112 -10.86 7.15 -14.91
CA ILE A 112 -11.46 5.80 -14.98
C ILE A 112 -10.38 4.76 -15.28
N GLU A 113 -9.50 5.02 -16.26
CA GLU A 113 -8.36 4.14 -16.54
C GLU A 113 -7.41 4.06 -15.34
N GLY A 114 -7.10 5.18 -14.70
CA GLY A 114 -6.24 5.21 -13.51
C GLY A 114 -6.78 4.38 -12.35
N GLN A 115 -8.10 4.45 -12.10
CA GLN A 115 -8.79 3.63 -11.11
C GLN A 115 -8.74 2.14 -11.47
N ALA A 116 -9.00 1.79 -12.72
CA ALA A 116 -8.93 0.42 -13.21
C ALA A 116 -7.51 -0.16 -13.03
N LYS A 117 -6.48 0.60 -13.39
CA LYS A 117 -5.07 0.25 -13.15
C LYS A 117 -4.76 0.02 -11.68
N LEU A 118 -5.22 0.92 -10.82
CA LEU A 118 -5.02 0.82 -9.38
C LEU A 118 -5.70 -0.43 -8.80
N PHE A 119 -6.91 -0.75 -9.26
CA PHE A 119 -7.63 -1.95 -8.86
C PHE A 119 -6.85 -3.21 -9.25
N ARG A 120 -6.38 -3.28 -10.50
CA ARG A 120 -5.59 -4.40 -11.05
C ARG A 120 -4.26 -4.60 -10.30
N VAL A 121 -3.50 -3.54 -10.07
CA VAL A 121 -2.24 -3.59 -9.33
C VAL A 121 -2.43 -4.15 -7.92
N LEU A 122 -3.48 -3.72 -7.20
CA LEU A 122 -3.73 -4.15 -5.83
C LEU A 122 -4.22 -5.60 -5.74
N ILE A 123 -5.08 -6.04 -6.67
CA ILE A 123 -5.48 -7.45 -6.73
C ILE A 123 -4.28 -8.33 -7.05
N ALA A 124 -3.49 -7.96 -8.06
CA ALA A 124 -2.31 -8.72 -8.43
C ALA A 124 -1.32 -8.82 -7.26
N TYR A 125 -1.12 -7.75 -6.49
CA TYR A 125 -0.29 -7.77 -5.28
C TYR A 125 -0.83 -8.74 -4.23
N ALA A 126 -2.15 -8.70 -3.94
CA ALA A 126 -2.75 -9.61 -2.97
C ALA A 126 -2.63 -11.09 -3.38
N LYS A 127 -2.65 -11.39 -4.69
CA LYS A 127 -2.41 -12.74 -5.24
C LYS A 127 -0.93 -13.12 -5.24
N TYR A 128 -0.04 -12.15 -5.47
CA TYR A 128 1.41 -12.33 -5.48
C TYR A 128 1.96 -12.65 -4.08
N ASN A 129 1.48 -11.96 -3.04
CA ASN A 129 1.87 -12.22 -1.65
C ASN A 129 0.63 -12.44 -0.75
N PRO A 130 0.04 -13.66 -0.75
CA PRO A 130 -1.17 -13.96 0.03
C PRO A 130 -0.97 -13.89 1.55
N GLN A 131 0.28 -13.98 2.03
CA GLN A 131 0.58 -13.89 3.46
C GLN A 131 0.37 -12.47 3.99
N VAL A 132 0.69 -11.47 3.17
CA VAL A 132 0.40 -10.05 3.47
C VAL A 132 -1.00 -9.67 3.00
N GLY A 133 -1.41 -10.15 1.82
CA GLY A 133 -2.68 -9.83 1.20
C GLY A 133 -2.84 -8.33 0.91
N TYR A 134 -4.09 -7.86 0.86
CA TYR A 134 -4.40 -6.43 0.78
C TYR A 134 -4.66 -5.87 2.18
N SER A 135 -3.90 -4.85 2.56
CA SER A 135 -4.12 -4.08 3.79
C SER A 135 -4.62 -2.68 3.48
N GLN A 136 -5.52 -2.16 4.32
CA GLN A 136 -6.01 -0.79 4.22
C GLN A 136 -4.84 0.21 4.19
N GLY A 137 -4.85 1.12 3.22
CA GLY A 137 -3.79 2.09 3.01
C GLY A 137 -2.82 1.76 1.88
N MET A 138 -2.73 0.49 1.46
CA MET A 138 -1.91 0.10 0.31
C MET A 138 -2.33 0.78 -0.99
N SER A 139 -3.62 1.10 -1.15
CA SER A 139 -4.13 1.88 -2.28
C SER A 139 -3.47 3.25 -2.43
N TYR A 140 -3.10 3.92 -1.33
CA TYR A 140 -2.39 5.18 -1.40
C TYR A 140 -0.96 5.01 -1.93
N ILE A 141 -0.29 3.93 -1.52
CA ILE A 141 1.07 3.62 -1.96
C ILE A 141 1.07 3.28 -3.45
N ALA A 142 0.20 2.36 -3.86
CA ALA A 142 0.07 1.92 -5.24
C ALA A 142 -0.32 3.07 -6.18
N ALA A 143 -1.17 3.99 -5.72
CA ALA A 143 -1.54 5.18 -6.47
C ALA A 143 -0.35 6.11 -6.76
N VAL A 144 0.52 6.39 -5.78
CA VAL A 144 1.72 7.21 -6.03
C VAL A 144 2.65 6.55 -7.04
N LEU A 145 2.83 5.24 -6.92
CA LEU A 145 3.63 4.46 -7.86
C LEU A 145 3.04 4.57 -9.28
N LEU A 146 1.72 4.38 -9.44
CA LEU A 146 1.02 4.50 -10.72
C LEU A 146 1.06 5.91 -11.33
N MET A 147 1.17 6.95 -10.52
CA MET A 147 1.34 8.31 -11.03
C MET A 147 2.73 8.55 -11.64
N GLN A 148 3.73 7.73 -11.29
CA GLN A 148 5.12 7.89 -11.75
C GLN A 148 5.59 6.76 -12.66
N LEU A 149 4.93 5.61 -12.65
CA LEU A 149 5.34 4.37 -13.33
C LEU A 149 4.23 3.86 -14.24
N GLY A 150 4.58 2.96 -15.16
CA GLY A 150 3.60 2.14 -15.87
C GLY A 150 2.90 1.17 -14.91
N GLU A 151 1.84 0.52 -15.39
CA GLU A 151 0.97 -0.31 -14.55
C GLU A 151 1.72 -1.52 -13.95
N GLU A 152 2.43 -2.27 -14.78
CA GLU A 152 3.19 -3.45 -14.33
C GLU A 152 4.44 -3.04 -13.55
N GLU A 153 5.10 -1.94 -13.92
CA GLU A 153 6.21 -1.40 -13.15
C GLU A 153 5.77 -0.94 -11.75
N ALA A 154 4.59 -0.35 -11.63
CA ALA A 154 4.01 0.03 -10.34
C ALA A 154 3.73 -1.19 -9.45
N PHE A 155 3.27 -2.30 -10.04
CA PHE A 155 3.13 -3.58 -9.34
C PHE A 155 4.47 -4.08 -8.78
N TRP A 156 5.51 -4.16 -9.62
CA TRP A 156 6.83 -4.61 -9.16
C TRP A 156 7.48 -3.67 -8.16
N ALA A 157 7.26 -2.37 -8.30
CA ALA A 157 7.69 -1.39 -7.31
C ALA A 157 6.96 -1.58 -5.97
N LEU A 158 5.65 -1.85 -5.99
CA LEU A 158 4.87 -2.15 -4.78
C LEU A 158 5.38 -3.42 -4.09
N ALA A 159 5.61 -4.50 -4.86
CA ALA A 159 6.20 -5.73 -4.36
C ALA A 159 7.58 -5.50 -3.73
N ALA A 160 8.47 -4.79 -4.42
CA ALA A 160 9.80 -4.46 -3.92
C ALA A 160 9.75 -3.61 -2.63
N LEU A 161 8.74 -2.76 -2.49
CA LEU A 161 8.59 -1.85 -1.38
C LEU A 161 8.04 -2.54 -0.12
N LEU A 162 7.10 -3.47 -0.29
CA LEU A 162 6.44 -4.17 0.80
C LEU A 162 7.14 -5.47 1.22
N ASP A 163 7.78 -6.19 0.30
CA ASP A 163 8.47 -7.44 0.63
C ASP A 163 9.87 -7.24 1.19
N LYS A 164 10.55 -6.15 0.81
CA LYS A 164 11.92 -5.93 1.27
C LYS A 164 11.90 -5.34 2.69
N PRO A 165 12.55 -6.01 3.67
CA PRO A 165 12.57 -5.54 5.06
C PRO A 165 13.23 -4.16 5.21
N LYS A 166 14.05 -3.75 4.23
CA LYS A 166 14.69 -2.43 4.18
C LYS A 166 13.71 -1.26 4.05
N TYR A 167 12.54 -1.47 3.46
CA TYR A 167 11.66 -0.37 3.07
C TYR A 167 10.45 -0.26 3.99
N LEU A 168 9.43 -1.12 3.88
CA LEU A 168 8.17 -0.89 4.58
C LEU A 168 7.53 -2.09 5.29
N ALA A 169 8.03 -3.31 5.11
CA ALA A 169 7.37 -4.53 5.61
C ALA A 169 6.90 -4.41 7.08
N GLU A 170 7.75 -3.87 7.95
CA GLU A 170 7.45 -3.75 9.39
C GLU A 170 6.42 -2.66 9.74
N LEU A 171 6.18 -1.68 8.86
CA LEU A 171 5.21 -0.60 9.11
C LEU A 171 3.76 -1.05 8.92
N PHE A 172 3.55 -2.10 8.13
CA PHE A 172 2.22 -2.64 7.81
C PHE A 172 1.86 -3.91 8.58
N ASP A 173 2.69 -4.31 9.54
CA ASP A 173 2.36 -5.40 10.46
C ASP A 173 1.10 -5.08 11.30
N LEU A 174 0.26 -6.09 11.53
CA LEU A 174 -1.02 -5.98 12.24
C LEU A 174 -0.87 -5.45 13.66
N SER A 175 0.29 -5.66 14.29
CA SER A 175 0.56 -5.15 15.63
C SER A 175 0.71 -3.62 15.67
N LEU A 176 0.95 -2.98 14.52
CA LEU A 176 1.30 -1.57 14.37
C LEU A 176 2.49 -1.13 15.25
N THR A 177 3.25 -2.09 15.78
CA THR A 177 4.31 -1.85 16.77
C THR A 177 5.35 -0.89 16.22
N LYS A 178 5.70 -1.06 14.94
CA LYS A 178 6.70 -0.21 14.30
C LYS A 178 6.23 1.23 14.17
N VAL A 179 4.98 1.45 13.77
CA VAL A 179 4.44 2.80 13.62
C VAL A 179 4.33 3.47 15.00
N GLN A 180 3.89 2.74 16.02
CA GLN A 180 3.89 3.24 17.40
C GLN A 180 5.31 3.60 17.90
N HIS A 181 6.32 2.83 17.52
CA HIS A 181 7.71 3.18 17.81
C HIS A 181 8.10 4.49 17.11
N GLN A 182 7.72 4.70 15.84
CA GLN A 182 7.97 5.96 15.13
C GLN A 182 7.28 7.16 15.79
N VAL A 183 6.07 6.98 16.34
CA VAL A 183 5.38 8.02 17.13
C VAL A 183 6.22 8.43 18.34
N LYS A 184 6.75 7.46 19.11
CA LYS A 184 7.60 7.76 20.27
C LYS A 184 8.89 8.46 19.89
N VAL A 185 9.52 8.04 18.79
CA VAL A 185 10.73 8.70 18.25
C VAL A 185 10.41 10.15 17.85
N PHE A 186 9.28 10.37 17.17
CA PHE A 186 8.82 11.71 16.82
C PHE A 186 8.62 12.59 18.06
N ASP A 187 7.98 12.07 19.11
CA ASP A 187 7.78 12.81 20.36
C ASP A 187 9.11 13.25 20.99
N GLN A 188 10.12 12.38 20.99
CA GLN A 188 11.45 12.72 21.48
C GLN A 188 12.10 13.84 20.64
N PHE A 189 12.00 13.75 19.31
CA PHE A 189 12.50 14.80 18.43
C PHE A 189 11.75 16.12 18.61
N LEU A 190 10.43 16.08 18.77
CA LEU A 190 9.60 17.26 18.99
C LEU A 190 9.97 17.95 20.30
N LYS A 191 10.10 17.19 21.39
CA LYS A 191 10.55 17.70 22.70
C LYS A 191 11.93 18.34 22.63
N HIS A 192 12.85 17.73 21.89
CA HIS A 192 14.22 18.23 21.77
C HIS A 192 14.34 19.45 20.84
N ARG A 193 13.66 19.43 19.69
CA ARG A 193 13.81 20.46 18.64
C ARG A 193 12.84 21.63 18.79
N LYS A 194 11.66 21.39 19.39
CA LYS A 194 10.57 22.36 19.55
C LYS A 194 9.86 22.17 20.91
N PRO A 195 10.58 22.37 22.04
CA PRO A 195 10.06 22.12 23.38
C PRO A 195 8.79 22.91 23.70
N GLU A 196 8.72 24.18 23.29
CA GLU A 196 7.54 25.04 23.49
C GLU A 196 6.29 24.47 22.79
N LEU A 197 6.44 23.97 21.56
CA LEU A 197 5.34 23.34 20.82
C LEU A 197 4.92 22.03 21.47
N SER A 198 5.89 21.21 21.90
CA SER A 198 5.58 19.96 22.61
C SER A 198 4.79 20.23 23.89
N GLN A 199 5.20 21.21 24.69
CA GLN A 199 4.50 21.57 25.92
C GLN A 199 3.10 22.13 25.63
N HIS A 200 2.97 22.96 24.59
CA HIS A 200 1.68 23.47 24.18
C HIS A 200 0.74 22.35 23.76
N MET A 201 1.19 21.41 22.92
CA MET A 201 0.41 20.25 22.50
C MET A 201 -0.05 19.41 23.70
N GLU A 202 0.84 19.15 24.66
CA GLU A 202 0.48 18.47 25.91
C GLU A 202 -0.59 19.25 26.70
N SER A 203 -0.48 20.58 26.79
CA SER A 203 -1.43 21.43 27.51
C SER A 203 -2.85 21.45 26.90
N VAL A 204 -2.96 21.29 25.58
CA VAL A 204 -4.24 21.24 24.86
C VAL A 204 -4.74 19.81 24.59
N GLY A 205 -4.02 18.78 25.07
CA GLY A 205 -4.40 17.38 24.91
C GLY A 205 -4.22 16.82 23.49
N VAL A 206 -3.38 17.44 22.66
CA VAL A 206 -3.11 16.98 21.29
C VAL A 206 -1.99 15.94 21.31
N LEU A 207 -2.34 14.69 20.99
CA LEU A 207 -1.39 13.59 20.88
C LEU A 207 -0.81 13.50 19.46
N SER A 208 0.52 13.32 19.37
CA SER A 208 1.24 13.18 18.10
C SER A 208 0.76 11.99 17.26
N VAL A 209 0.35 10.91 17.93
CA VAL A 209 -0.19 9.69 17.31
C VAL A 209 -1.29 9.98 16.30
N HIS A 210 -2.13 11.02 16.53
CA HIS A 210 -3.26 11.35 15.66
C HIS A 210 -2.85 11.83 14.27
N PHE A 211 -1.66 12.39 14.11
CA PHE A 211 -1.16 12.84 12.80
C PHE A 211 0.06 12.03 12.33
N VAL A 212 0.89 11.52 13.24
CA VAL A 212 2.06 10.70 12.88
C VAL A 212 1.64 9.32 12.35
N MET A 213 0.64 8.66 12.96
CA MET A 213 0.18 7.35 12.45
C MET A 213 -0.33 7.44 11.01
N PRO A 214 -1.24 8.37 10.65
CA PRO A 214 -1.65 8.55 9.25
C PRO A 214 -0.49 8.86 8.31
N TRP A 215 0.49 9.69 8.73
CA TRP A 215 1.65 9.98 7.90
C TRP A 215 2.45 8.74 7.56
N PHE A 216 2.75 7.86 8.51
CA PHE A 216 3.51 6.65 8.23
C PHE A 216 2.68 5.58 7.48
N LEU A 217 1.42 5.37 7.86
CA LEU A 217 0.56 4.37 7.21
C LEU A 217 0.24 4.72 5.76
N THR A 218 0.23 6.01 5.43
CA THR A 218 0.00 6.49 4.06
C THR A 218 1.30 6.92 3.38
N LEU A 219 2.48 6.64 3.95
CA LEU A 219 3.78 7.09 3.45
C LEU A 219 3.81 8.56 3.02
N PHE A 220 3.28 9.42 3.88
CA PHE A 220 3.24 10.86 3.72
C PHE A 220 2.47 11.34 2.50
N THR A 221 1.67 10.48 1.87
CA THR A 221 0.82 10.86 0.72
C THR A 221 -0.30 11.82 1.08
N SER A 222 -0.63 11.90 2.37
CA SER A 222 -1.56 12.87 2.94
C SER A 222 -0.98 14.28 3.11
N LEU A 223 0.30 14.51 2.75
CA LEU A 223 0.87 15.86 2.76
C LEU A 223 0.18 16.75 1.71
N PRO A 224 -0.07 18.03 2.01
CA PRO A 224 -0.84 18.92 1.14
C PRO A 224 -0.12 19.30 -0.15
N CYS A 225 1.22 19.18 -0.18
CA CYS A 225 2.05 19.55 -1.32
C CYS A 225 2.59 18.29 -2.01
N TRP A 226 2.19 18.08 -3.26
CA TRP A 226 2.62 16.91 -4.04
C TRP A 226 4.14 16.86 -4.24
N ASP A 227 4.80 18.00 -4.42
CA ASP A 227 6.26 18.05 -4.49
C ASP A 227 6.92 17.58 -3.18
N SER A 228 6.26 17.80 -2.04
CA SER A 228 6.74 17.30 -0.75
C SER A 228 6.53 15.80 -0.62
N VAL A 229 5.40 15.27 -1.10
CA VAL A 229 5.17 13.82 -1.19
C VAL A 229 6.28 13.16 -2.00
N LEU A 230 6.52 13.65 -3.22
CA LEU A 230 7.53 13.10 -4.12
C LEU A 230 8.94 13.22 -3.54
N ALA A 231 9.29 14.33 -2.88
CA ALA A 231 10.59 14.50 -2.25
C ALA A 231 10.79 13.50 -1.08
N VAL A 232 9.75 13.25 -0.28
CA VAL A 232 9.81 12.24 0.78
C VAL A 232 9.99 10.85 0.18
N TRP A 233 9.28 10.51 -0.89
CA TRP A 233 9.41 9.23 -1.59
C TRP A 233 10.78 9.03 -2.24
N ASP A 234 11.32 10.08 -2.88
CA ASP A 234 12.69 10.08 -3.42
C ASP A 234 13.71 9.75 -2.31
N LEU A 235 13.53 10.30 -1.10
CA LEU A 235 14.37 10.01 0.05
C LEU A 235 14.16 8.59 0.61
N ILE A 236 12.91 8.11 0.69
CA ILE A 236 12.60 6.75 1.14
C ILE A 236 13.26 5.73 0.21
N PHE A 237 13.26 5.94 -1.10
CA PHE A 237 13.87 4.98 -2.03
C PHE A 237 15.40 5.05 -2.01
N LEU A 238 15.97 6.24 -1.84
CA LEU A 238 17.42 6.42 -1.77
C LEU A 238 18.00 5.80 -0.49
N HIS A 239 17.37 6.07 0.65
CA HIS A 239 17.93 5.75 1.96
C HIS A 239 17.30 4.52 2.62
N GLY A 240 16.13 4.10 2.14
CA GLY A 240 15.24 3.25 2.92
C GLY A 240 14.52 4.04 4.01
N ILE A 241 13.63 3.38 4.74
CA ILE A 241 13.25 3.87 6.05
C ILE A 241 14.33 3.35 6.99
N TYR A 242 15.24 4.24 7.42
CA TYR A 242 16.27 3.90 8.40
C TYR A 242 15.61 3.48 9.71
N THR A 243 15.36 2.18 9.84
CA THR A 243 15.07 1.56 11.12
C THR A 243 16.41 1.26 11.75
N HIS A 244 16.68 1.83 12.92
CA HIS A 244 17.85 1.53 13.73
C HIS A 244 17.78 0.05 14.18
N THR A 245 18.10 -0.91 13.31
CA THR A 245 18.34 -2.31 13.67
C THR A 245 19.73 -2.42 14.28
N GLN A 246 19.98 -1.67 15.35
CA GLN A 246 21.04 -2.05 16.27
C GLN A 246 20.53 -3.20 17.13
N THR A 247 20.60 -4.43 16.62
CA THR A 247 20.49 -5.64 17.47
C THR A 247 21.08 -6.92 16.87
N HIS A 248 21.83 -6.92 15.75
CA HIS A 248 22.48 -8.17 15.30
C HIS A 248 24.01 -8.16 15.14
N ASN A 249 24.68 -7.00 15.12
CA ASN A 249 26.16 -6.97 14.98
C ASN A 249 26.95 -6.77 16.29
N VAL A 250 26.29 -6.66 17.45
CA VAL A 250 26.97 -6.45 18.75
C VAL A 250 27.13 -7.74 19.56
N GLN A 251 26.46 -8.83 19.20
CA GLN A 251 26.67 -10.13 19.86
C GLN A 251 27.84 -10.92 19.25
N GLU A 252 28.15 -10.76 17.96
CA GLU A 252 29.25 -11.49 17.32
C GLU A 252 30.64 -10.92 17.68
N SER A 253 30.71 -9.65 18.05
CA SER A 253 31.96 -8.99 18.49
C SER A 253 32.26 -9.15 20.00
N ARG A 254 31.35 -9.76 20.77
CA ARG A 254 31.60 -10.15 22.18
C ARG A 254 31.89 -11.63 22.38
N GLY A 255 31.73 -12.46 21.33
CA GLY A 255 32.04 -13.91 21.37
C GLY A 255 33.50 -14.27 21.08
N ASN A 256 34.26 -13.39 20.42
CA ASN A 256 35.64 -13.69 19.98
C ASN A 256 36.74 -13.04 20.84
N ALA A 257 36.42 -12.62 22.07
CA ALA A 257 37.39 -12.04 23.01
C ALA A 257 37.60 -12.89 24.29
N VAL A 258 37.10 -14.13 24.31
CA VAL A 258 37.41 -15.10 25.36
C VAL A 258 37.70 -16.44 24.69
N THR A 259 38.93 -16.60 24.21
CA THR A 259 39.65 -17.88 24.11
C THR A 259 41.14 -17.59 24.02
#